data_AF-A0A7X3LK19-F1
#
_entry.id   AF-A0A7X3LK19-F1
#
_cell.length_a   1.000
_cell.length_b   1.000
_cell.length_c   1.000
_cell.angle_alpha   90.00
_cell.angle_beta   90.00
_cell.angle_gamma   90.00
#
_symmetry.space_group_name_H-M   'P 1'
#
loop_
_entity.id
_entity.type
_entity.pdbx_description
1 polymer ?
#
loop_
_entity_poly.entity_id
_entity_poly.type
_entity_poly.pdbx_seq_one_letter_code
_entity_poly.pdbx_strand_id
1 'polypeptide(L)'
;MNHALTMEKRKGLRLSDLLVTILLSLVIGVVYHFWGSVYDLFKPLFFQADELVYGVWFLAPTLAMLLIRKPGVAILAEVAAAHVEIMFGSEWGIQLVLYSLVQGLAAELIFAVFRYRSFRMGTAAFAGAAAALGSLLVDVYYGYVTDYTLWMMLFKYALRIVSSAILAGYLAFALAKALEATGVTQLLRPVSKRDYEALDHD
;
A
#
# COMPACT_ATOMS: atom_id res chain seq x y z
N MET A 1 13.38 16.78 45.19
CA MET A 1 12.44 15.83 44.57
C MET A 1 12.15 16.30 43.15
N ASN A 2 12.88 15.78 42.16
CA ASN A 2 12.68 16.16 40.75
C ASN A 2 11.63 15.23 40.15
N HIS A 3 10.42 15.74 39.97
CA HIS A 3 9.40 15.10 39.14
C HIS A 3 9.85 15.15 37.67
N ALA A 4 10.58 14.13 37.24
CA ALA A 4 10.76 13.84 35.83
C ALA A 4 9.39 13.42 35.27
N LEU A 5 8.72 14.36 34.60
CA LEU A 5 7.56 14.07 33.78
C LEU A 5 8.01 13.10 32.67
N THR A 6 7.73 11.81 32.85
CA THR A 6 7.73 10.83 31.77
C THR A 6 6.72 11.28 30.74
N MET A 7 7.18 12.04 29.75
CA MET A 7 6.42 12.36 28.54
C MET A 7 6.08 11.03 27.86
N GLU A 8 4.84 10.57 28.02
CA GLU A 8 4.30 9.47 27.23
C GLU A 8 4.50 9.81 25.75
N LYS A 9 5.38 9.06 25.10
CA LYS A 9 5.67 9.17 23.67
C LYS A 9 4.42 8.74 22.92
N ARG A 10 3.49 9.67 22.64
CA ARG A 10 2.27 9.41 21.88
C ARG A 10 2.63 8.65 20.60
N LYS A 11 2.14 7.42 20.46
CA LYS A 11 2.30 6.56 19.28
C LYS A 11 1.37 6.97 18.13
N GLY A 12 1.12 8.28 17.98
CA GLY A 12 0.25 8.82 16.93
C GLY A 12 1.03 9.14 15.65
N LEU A 13 0.31 9.22 14.53
CA LEU A 13 0.80 9.78 13.29
C LEU A 13 1.22 11.24 13.52
N ARG A 14 2.46 11.58 13.15
CA ARG A 14 2.94 12.96 13.11
C ARG A 14 2.57 13.59 11.77
N LEU A 15 2.53 14.91 11.72
CA LEU A 15 2.32 15.65 10.47
C LEU A 15 3.35 15.25 9.40
N SER A 16 4.62 15.06 9.79
CA SER A 16 5.68 14.60 8.89
C SER A 16 5.38 13.24 8.26
N ASP A 17 4.85 12.29 9.04
CA ASP A 17 4.50 10.96 8.52
C ASP A 17 3.36 11.06 7.51
N LEU A 18 2.37 11.89 7.82
CA LEU A 18 1.21 12.12 6.96
C LEU A 18 1.64 12.77 5.64
N LEU A 19 2.47 13.81 5.69
CA LEU A 19 2.99 14.48 4.49
C LEU A 19 3.80 13.52 3.62
N VAL A 20 4.68 12.72 4.22
CA VAL A 20 5.47 11.72 3.48
C VAL A 20 4.58 10.67 2.85
N THR A 21 3.56 10.19 3.59
CA THR A 21 2.58 9.24 3.06
C THR A 21 1.89 9.81 1.83
N ILE A 22 1.43 11.06 1.90
CA ILE A 22 0.76 11.74 0.79
C ILE A 22 1.71 11.92 -0.40
N LEU A 23 2.95 12.38 -0.17
CA LEU A 23 3.94 12.56 -1.24
C LEU A 23 4.28 11.24 -1.95
N LEU A 24 4.47 10.17 -1.18
CA LEU A 24 4.65 8.83 -1.74
C LEU A 24 3.44 8.42 -2.58
N SER A 25 2.23 8.65 -2.06
CA SER A 25 0.98 8.29 -2.72
C SER A 25 0.72 9.10 -3.99
N LEU A 26 1.19 10.34 -4.07
CA LEU A 26 1.15 11.14 -5.30
C LEU A 26 1.95 10.46 -6.41
N VAL A 27 3.17 10.03 -6.12
CA VAL A 27 4.02 9.33 -7.10
C VAL A 27 3.37 8.01 -7.52
N ILE A 28 2.89 7.22 -6.56
CA ILE A 28 2.29 5.92 -6.84
C ILE A 28 0.93 6.05 -7.55
N GLY A 29 0.12 7.06 -7.23
CA GLY A 29 -1.16 7.30 -7.90
C GLY A 29 -1.01 7.68 -9.37
N VAL A 30 0.06 8.41 -9.73
CA VAL A 30 0.43 8.62 -11.13
C VAL A 30 0.79 7.29 -11.80
N VAL A 31 1.55 6.43 -11.11
CA VAL A 31 1.84 5.07 -11.60
C VAL A 31 0.56 4.28 -11.82
N TYR A 32 -0.40 4.29 -10.87
CA TYR A 32 -1.68 3.58 -11.01
C TYR A 32 -2.43 4.00 -12.27
N HIS A 33 -2.52 5.31 -12.53
CA HIS A 33 -3.22 5.82 -13.70
C HIS A 33 -2.60 5.29 -15.01
N PHE A 34 -1.29 5.45 -15.19
CA PHE A 34 -0.62 4.97 -16.41
C PHE A 34 -0.50 3.45 -16.47
N TRP A 35 -0.63 2.75 -15.34
CA TRP A 35 -0.66 1.30 -15.29
C TRP A 35 -1.91 0.72 -15.96
N GLY A 36 -2.99 1.50 -16.08
CA GLY A 36 -4.17 1.13 -16.89
C GLY A 36 -3.80 0.71 -18.32
N SER A 37 -2.89 1.44 -18.97
CA SER A 37 -2.40 1.10 -20.31
C SER A 37 -1.65 -0.24 -20.36
N VAL A 38 -0.88 -0.57 -19.30
CA VAL A 38 -0.18 -1.85 -19.20
C VAL A 38 -1.19 -2.97 -18.98
N TYR A 39 -2.18 -2.75 -18.13
CA TYR A 39 -3.26 -3.69 -17.88
C TYR A 39 -4.04 -4.03 -19.15
N ASP A 40 -4.36 -3.02 -19.97
CA ASP A 40 -5.05 -3.22 -21.25
C ASP A 40 -4.23 -4.03 -22.26
N LEU A 41 -2.90 -3.87 -22.26
CA LEU A 41 -2.01 -4.63 -23.13
C LEU A 41 -1.99 -6.14 -22.81
N PHE A 42 -2.33 -6.52 -21.58
CA PHE A 42 -2.37 -7.92 -21.16
C PHE A 42 -3.70 -8.61 -21.50
N LYS A 43 -4.82 -7.88 -21.56
CA LYS A 43 -6.16 -8.41 -21.89
C LYS A 43 -6.20 -9.38 -23.08
N PRO A 44 -5.51 -9.16 -24.22
CA PRO A 44 -5.59 -10.06 -25.38
C PRO A 44 -4.77 -11.35 -25.28
N LEU A 45 -3.89 -11.51 -24.28
CA LEU A 45 -2.97 -12.65 -24.21
C LEU A 45 -3.69 -13.98 -23.96
N PHE A 46 -4.55 -14.00 -22.95
CA PHE A 46 -5.42 -15.12 -22.62
C PHE A 46 -6.51 -14.63 -21.65
N PHE A 47 -7.48 -15.49 -21.36
CA PHE A 47 -8.57 -15.18 -20.44
C PHE A 47 -8.04 -14.65 -19.09
N GLN A 48 -8.39 -13.41 -18.71
CA GLN A 48 -7.98 -12.77 -17.46
C GLN A 48 -6.47 -12.60 -17.26
N ALA A 49 -5.69 -12.54 -18.35
CA ALA A 49 -4.25 -12.30 -18.29
C ALA A 49 -3.87 -10.96 -17.64
N ASP A 50 -4.75 -9.97 -17.77
CA ASP A 50 -4.68 -8.65 -17.15
C ASP A 50 -4.58 -8.71 -15.61
N GLU A 51 -5.15 -9.75 -15.00
CA GLU A 51 -5.06 -9.97 -13.55
C GLU A 51 -3.64 -10.27 -13.07
N LEU A 52 -2.74 -10.69 -13.96
CA LEU A 52 -1.31 -10.90 -13.64
C LEU A 52 -0.57 -9.60 -13.30
N VAL A 53 -1.05 -8.46 -13.77
CA VAL A 53 -0.44 -7.14 -13.51
C VAL A 53 -1.27 -6.29 -12.55
N TYR A 54 -2.42 -6.79 -12.07
CA TYR A 54 -3.32 -6.05 -11.20
C TYR A 54 -2.68 -5.67 -9.85
N GLY A 55 -1.70 -6.45 -9.38
CA GLY A 55 -1.07 -6.22 -8.09
C GLY A 55 -0.43 -4.84 -7.89
N VAL A 56 -0.15 -4.09 -8.95
CA VAL A 56 0.39 -2.72 -8.83
C VAL A 56 -0.56 -1.78 -8.12
N TRP A 57 -1.88 -1.91 -8.29
CA TRP A 57 -2.87 -1.06 -7.60
C TRP A 57 -2.91 -1.24 -6.09
N PHE A 58 -2.15 -2.16 -5.51
CA PHE A 58 -2.02 -2.34 -4.06
C PHE A 58 -0.61 -1.99 -3.54
N LEU A 59 0.20 -1.33 -4.37
CA LEU A 59 1.60 -1.01 -4.06
C LEU A 59 1.72 0.11 -3.03
N ALA A 60 0.85 1.13 -3.09
CA ALA A 60 0.85 2.26 -2.15
C ALA A 60 0.72 1.82 -0.67
N PRO A 61 -0.31 1.05 -0.26
CA PRO A 61 -0.53 0.70 1.14
C PRO A 61 0.62 -0.12 1.72
N THR A 62 1.12 -1.07 0.94
CA THR A 62 2.19 -1.98 1.34
C THR A 62 3.53 -1.25 1.45
N LEU A 63 3.91 -0.46 0.43
CA LEU A 63 5.15 0.32 0.43
C LEU A 63 5.16 1.36 1.54
N ALA A 64 4.07 2.13 1.69
CA ALA A 64 3.98 3.16 2.73
C ALA A 64 4.11 2.56 4.14
N MET A 65 3.44 1.42 4.39
CA MET A 65 3.52 0.74 5.67
C MET A 65 4.92 0.18 5.96
N LEU A 66 5.63 -0.34 4.95
CA LEU A 66 7.01 -0.82 5.10
C LEU A 66 8.00 0.28 5.47
N LEU A 67 7.77 1.51 4.97
CA LEU A 67 8.61 2.68 5.21
C LEU A 67 8.30 3.37 6.55
N ILE A 68 7.03 3.68 6.80
CA ILE A 68 6.62 4.57 7.92
C ILE A 68 6.31 3.77 9.19
N ARG A 69 5.83 2.53 9.06
CA ARG A 69 5.65 1.56 10.16
C ARG A 69 4.75 2.06 11.30
N LYS A 70 3.66 2.75 10.94
CA LYS A 70 2.68 3.31 11.89
C LYS A 70 1.25 2.90 11.50
N PRO A 71 0.34 2.74 12.48
CA PRO A 71 -1.05 2.43 12.21
C PRO A 71 -1.72 3.56 11.42
N GLY A 72 -2.61 3.19 10.51
CA GLY A 72 -3.38 4.04 9.60
C GLY A 72 -2.68 4.38 8.30
N VAL A 73 -1.37 4.11 8.17
CA VAL A 73 -0.59 4.52 6.99
C VAL A 73 -1.04 3.81 5.72
N ALA A 74 -1.40 2.52 5.78
CA ALA A 74 -1.73 1.78 4.57
C ALA A 74 -3.04 2.31 3.97
N ILE A 75 -4.05 2.54 4.81
CA ILE A 75 -5.33 3.14 4.39
C ILE A 75 -5.10 4.53 3.80
N LEU A 76 -4.35 5.39 4.51
CA LEU A 76 -4.08 6.76 4.03
C LEU A 76 -3.36 6.75 2.69
N ALA A 77 -2.40 5.85 2.50
CA ALA A 77 -1.64 5.76 1.27
C ALA A 77 -2.49 5.32 0.08
N GLU A 78 -3.29 4.27 0.25
CA GLU A 78 -4.14 3.75 -0.83
C GLU A 78 -5.20 4.78 -1.23
N VAL A 79 -5.87 5.38 -0.24
CA VAL A 79 -6.90 6.39 -0.51
C VAL A 79 -6.29 7.60 -1.21
N ALA A 80 -5.12 8.08 -0.78
CA ALA A 80 -4.45 9.20 -1.44
C ALA A 80 -4.01 8.85 -2.87
N ALA A 81 -3.48 7.64 -3.10
CA ALA A 81 -3.07 7.18 -4.43
C ALA A 81 -4.26 7.07 -5.39
N ALA A 82 -5.38 6.51 -4.94
CA ALA A 82 -6.60 6.42 -5.72
C ALA A 82 -7.20 7.80 -6.05
N HIS A 83 -7.15 8.77 -5.13
CA HIS A 83 -7.59 10.14 -5.43
C HIS A 83 -6.77 10.75 -6.57
N VAL A 84 -5.46 10.52 -6.59
CA VAL A 84 -4.58 11.00 -7.66
C VAL A 84 -4.93 10.30 -8.97
N GLU A 85 -5.14 8.99 -8.94
CA GLU A 85 -5.60 8.24 -10.13
C GLU A 85 -6.90 8.81 -10.71
N ILE A 86 -7.87 9.15 -9.86
CA ILE A 86 -9.13 9.80 -10.25
C ILE A 86 -8.86 11.17 -10.90
N MET A 87 -7.98 11.98 -10.31
CA MET A 87 -7.65 13.32 -10.83
C MET A 87 -7.02 13.28 -12.23
N PHE A 88 -6.32 12.20 -12.56
CA PHE A 88 -5.75 11.98 -13.89
C PHE A 88 -6.79 11.42 -14.89
N GLY A 89 -8.05 11.23 -14.48
CA GLY A 89 -9.13 10.78 -15.36
C GLY A 89 -9.28 9.27 -15.44
N SER A 90 -9.21 8.58 -14.29
CA SER A 90 -9.47 7.13 -14.23
C SER A 90 -10.85 6.76 -14.78
N GLU A 91 -10.91 5.68 -15.57
CA GLU A 91 -12.15 5.12 -16.13
C GLU A 91 -13.11 4.64 -15.03
N TRP A 92 -12.58 4.24 -13.88
CA TRP A 92 -13.34 3.75 -12.73
C TRP A 92 -13.95 4.88 -11.87
N GLY A 93 -13.48 6.12 -12.07
CA GLY A 93 -14.01 7.31 -11.41
C GLY A 93 -14.11 7.19 -9.89
N ILE A 94 -15.21 7.69 -9.33
CA ILE A 94 -15.42 7.78 -7.87
C ILE A 94 -15.52 6.42 -7.16
N GLN A 95 -15.77 5.32 -7.89
CA GLN A 95 -15.83 3.98 -7.30
C GLN A 95 -14.49 3.59 -6.65
N LEU A 96 -13.38 4.11 -7.18
CA LEU A 96 -12.04 3.88 -6.61
C LEU A 96 -11.90 4.34 -5.16
N VAL A 97 -12.74 5.28 -4.69
CA VAL A 97 -12.74 5.69 -3.28
C VAL A 97 -13.17 4.52 -2.38
N LEU A 98 -14.19 3.75 -2.78
CA LEU A 98 -14.61 2.59 -2.02
C LEU A 98 -13.59 1.45 -2.12
N TYR A 99 -13.05 1.20 -3.32
CA TYR A 99 -11.99 0.21 -3.52
C TYR A 99 -10.79 0.49 -2.63
N SER A 100 -10.24 1.71 -2.70
CA SER A 100 -9.05 2.09 -1.93
C SER A 100 -9.25 2.02 -0.42
N LEU A 101 -10.46 2.37 0.07
CA LEU A 101 -10.76 2.23 1.49
C LEU A 101 -10.74 0.77 1.94
N VAL A 102 -11.39 -0.13 1.17
CA VAL A 102 -11.48 -1.56 1.53
C VAL A 102 -10.15 -2.28 1.33
N GLN A 103 -9.44 -2.00 0.22
CA GLN A 103 -8.14 -2.58 -0.10
C GLN A 103 -7.06 -2.11 0.89
N GLY A 104 -7.02 -0.79 1.16
CA GLY A 104 -6.12 -0.21 2.15
C GLY A 104 -6.39 -0.78 3.55
N LEU A 105 -7.66 -0.95 3.93
CA LEU A 105 -8.03 -1.58 5.20
C LEU A 105 -7.60 -3.04 5.26
N ALA A 106 -7.81 -3.82 4.19
CA ALA A 106 -7.41 -5.21 4.14
C ALA A 106 -5.88 -5.38 4.27
N ALA A 107 -5.10 -4.52 3.60
CA ALA A 107 -3.65 -4.48 3.77
C ALA A 107 -3.24 -4.09 5.20
N GLU A 108 -3.84 -3.04 5.75
CA GLU A 108 -3.62 -2.55 7.12
C GLU A 108 -3.87 -3.65 8.16
N LEU A 109 -4.95 -4.42 8.00
CA LEU A 109 -5.32 -5.51 8.91
C LEU A 109 -4.23 -6.59 9.01
N ILE A 110 -3.53 -6.91 7.92
CA ILE A 110 -2.41 -7.86 7.99
C ILE A 110 -1.30 -7.34 8.89
N PHE A 111 -0.91 -6.07 8.74
CA PHE A 111 0.09 -5.47 9.64
C PHE A 111 -0.41 -5.36 11.08
N ALA A 112 -1.72 -5.10 11.27
CA ALA A 112 -2.36 -5.07 12.58
C ALA A 112 -2.35 -6.45 13.28
N VAL A 113 -2.57 -7.55 12.54
CA VAL A 113 -2.45 -8.93 13.06
C VAL A 113 -1.04 -9.18 13.61
N PHE A 114 0.00 -8.68 12.93
CA PHE A 114 1.38 -8.71 13.43
C PHE A 114 1.71 -7.57 14.42
N ARG A 115 0.69 -6.86 14.92
CA ARG A 115 0.80 -5.74 15.87
C ARG A 115 1.77 -4.64 15.43
N TYR A 116 1.90 -4.42 14.12
CA TYR A 116 2.87 -3.50 13.52
C TYR A 116 4.32 -3.79 13.93
N ARG A 117 4.67 -5.08 14.14
CA ARG A 117 6.03 -5.51 14.52
C ARG A 117 6.76 -6.26 13.42
N SER A 118 6.05 -6.75 12.39
CA SER A 118 6.64 -7.51 11.30
C SER A 118 6.53 -6.74 9.98
N PHE A 119 7.68 -6.33 9.43
CA PHE A 119 7.80 -5.65 8.14
C PHE A 119 8.71 -6.46 7.20
N ARG A 120 8.50 -7.78 7.17
CA ARG A 120 9.24 -8.71 6.33
C ARG A 120 8.53 -8.87 4.99
N MET A 121 9.27 -9.36 3.99
CA MET A 121 8.77 -9.68 2.66
C MET A 121 7.48 -10.55 2.69
N GLY A 122 7.45 -11.58 3.55
CA GLY A 122 6.25 -12.42 3.71
C GLY A 122 5.03 -11.65 4.21
N THR A 123 5.19 -10.73 5.17
CA THR A 123 4.08 -9.88 5.64
C THR A 123 3.57 -8.97 4.54
N ALA A 124 4.48 -8.38 3.74
CA ALA A 124 4.10 -7.55 2.61
C ALA A 124 3.32 -8.34 1.56
N ALA A 125 3.75 -9.57 1.24
CA ALA A 125 3.03 -10.46 0.34
C ALA A 125 1.63 -10.82 0.85
N PHE A 126 1.49 -11.12 2.15
CA PHE A 126 0.17 -11.33 2.75
C PHE A 126 -0.70 -10.07 2.72
N ALA A 127 -0.12 -8.88 2.92
CA ALA A 127 -0.86 -7.62 2.83
C ALA A 127 -1.37 -7.35 1.41
N GLY A 128 -0.54 -7.58 0.38
CA GLY A 128 -0.98 -7.50 -1.02
C GLY A 128 -2.07 -8.52 -1.36
N ALA A 129 -1.91 -9.76 -0.90
CA ALA A 129 -2.94 -10.80 -1.06
C ALA A 129 -4.27 -10.42 -0.38
N ALA A 130 -4.20 -9.85 0.82
CA ALA A 130 -5.38 -9.35 1.53
C ALA A 130 -6.04 -8.18 0.80
N ALA A 131 -5.27 -7.24 0.24
CA ALA A 131 -5.81 -6.15 -0.59
C ALA A 131 -6.57 -6.69 -1.82
N ALA A 132 -6.04 -7.74 -2.47
CA ALA A 132 -6.75 -8.41 -3.56
C ALA A 132 -8.07 -9.03 -3.10
N LEU A 133 -8.12 -9.67 -1.93
CA LEU A 133 -9.38 -10.15 -1.35
C LEU A 133 -10.34 -8.98 -0.99
N GLY A 134 -9.80 -7.85 -0.54
CA GLY A 134 -10.57 -6.62 -0.36
C GLY A 134 -11.20 -6.13 -1.67
N SER A 135 -10.46 -6.17 -2.78
CA SER A 135 -10.98 -5.82 -4.11
C SER A 135 -12.14 -6.73 -4.54
N LEU A 136 -12.05 -8.04 -4.25
CA LEU A 136 -13.12 -9.00 -4.52
C LEU A 136 -14.41 -8.64 -3.78
N LEU A 137 -14.32 -8.22 -2.51
CA LEU A 137 -15.52 -7.83 -1.74
C LEU A 137 -16.23 -6.63 -2.39
N VAL A 138 -15.47 -5.68 -2.92
CA VAL A 138 -16.01 -4.51 -3.61
C VAL A 138 -16.56 -4.90 -4.99
N ASP A 139 -15.89 -5.79 -5.73
CA ASP A 139 -16.39 -6.34 -6.99
C ASP A 139 -17.72 -7.08 -6.82
N VAL A 140 -17.87 -7.85 -5.73
CA VAL A 140 -19.14 -8.50 -5.35
C VAL A 140 -20.22 -7.47 -5.06
N TYR A 141 -19.88 -6.40 -4.32
CA TYR A 141 -20.82 -5.34 -3.97
C TYR A 141 -21.35 -4.58 -5.20
N TYR A 142 -20.49 -4.30 -6.18
CA TYR A 142 -20.89 -3.65 -7.43
C TYR A 142 -21.50 -4.61 -8.47
N GLY A 143 -21.54 -5.90 -8.19
CA GLY A 143 -22.10 -6.91 -9.10
C GLY A 143 -21.18 -7.27 -10.27
N TYR A 144 -19.90 -6.89 -10.26
CA TYR A 144 -18.95 -7.22 -11.34
C TYR A 144 -18.58 -8.71 -11.45
N VAL A 145 -19.10 -9.53 -10.54
CA VAL A 145 -18.89 -10.98 -10.53
C VAL A 145 -20.13 -11.78 -10.95
N THR A 146 -21.29 -11.14 -11.16
CA THR A 146 -22.56 -11.87 -11.39
C THR A 146 -22.59 -12.66 -12.70
N ASP A 147 -21.85 -12.19 -13.70
CA ASP A 147 -21.81 -12.81 -15.03
C ASP A 147 -20.77 -13.94 -15.12
N TYR A 148 -19.96 -14.12 -14.06
CA TYR A 148 -18.91 -15.13 -14.02
C TYR A 148 -19.43 -16.46 -13.47
N THR A 149 -19.09 -17.54 -14.17
CA THR A 149 -19.20 -18.88 -13.57
C THR A 149 -18.18 -19.05 -12.44
N LEU A 150 -18.45 -19.97 -11.51
CA LEU A 150 -17.61 -20.18 -10.32
C LEU A 150 -16.12 -20.39 -10.67
N TRP A 151 -15.83 -21.20 -11.70
CA TRP A 151 -14.44 -21.48 -12.08
C TRP A 151 -13.74 -20.24 -12.66
N MET A 152 -14.45 -19.41 -13.44
CA MET A 152 -13.90 -18.19 -14.01
C MET A 152 -13.61 -17.15 -12.93
N MET A 153 -14.50 -17.06 -11.93
CA MET A 153 -14.31 -16.20 -10.78
C MET A 153 -13.08 -16.65 -9.98
N LEU A 154 -12.98 -17.94 -9.65
CA LEU A 154 -11.83 -18.48 -8.92
C LEU A 154 -10.52 -18.27 -9.67
N PHE A 155 -10.51 -18.46 -10.99
CA PHE A 155 -9.33 -18.22 -11.82
C PHE A 155 -8.89 -16.74 -11.77
N LYS A 156 -9.82 -15.80 -11.93
CA LYS A 156 -9.59 -14.35 -11.87
C LYS A 156 -8.86 -13.94 -10.61
N TYR A 157 -9.45 -14.31 -9.48
CA TYR A 157 -8.95 -13.87 -8.19
C TYR A 157 -7.72 -14.66 -7.76
N ALA A 158 -7.55 -15.92 -8.21
CA ALA A 158 -6.29 -16.63 -8.03
C ALA A 158 -5.14 -15.89 -8.72
N LEU A 159 -5.32 -15.46 -9.97
CA LEU A 159 -4.32 -14.66 -10.69
C LEU A 159 -4.07 -13.32 -9.99
N ARG A 160 -5.14 -12.61 -9.59
CA ARG A 160 -5.02 -11.33 -8.88
C ARG A 160 -4.28 -11.46 -7.54
N ILE A 161 -4.54 -12.51 -6.77
CA ILE A 161 -3.88 -12.76 -5.48
C ILE A 161 -2.40 -13.10 -5.68
N VAL A 162 -2.07 -13.90 -6.69
CA VAL A 162 -0.67 -14.22 -7.01
C VAL A 162 0.05 -12.95 -7.49
N SER A 163 -0.58 -12.18 -8.37
CA SER A 163 -0.07 -10.88 -8.84
C SER A 163 0.18 -9.92 -7.69
N SER A 164 -0.78 -9.75 -6.78
CA SER A 164 -0.66 -8.83 -5.66
C SER A 164 0.39 -9.27 -4.65
N ALA A 165 0.50 -10.56 -4.36
CA ALA A 165 1.57 -11.08 -3.52
C ALA A 165 2.94 -10.73 -4.10
N ILE A 166 3.12 -10.83 -5.42
CA ILE A 166 4.37 -10.53 -6.12
C ILE A 166 4.62 -9.02 -6.21
N LEU A 167 3.69 -8.26 -6.78
CA LEU A 167 3.88 -6.84 -7.12
C LEU A 167 3.69 -5.93 -5.90
N ALA A 168 2.64 -6.11 -5.11
CA ALA A 168 2.45 -5.34 -3.88
C ALA A 168 3.19 -5.95 -2.68
N GLY A 169 3.66 -7.19 -2.75
CA GLY A 169 4.47 -7.79 -1.68
C GLY A 169 5.96 -7.71 -1.94
N TYR A 170 6.46 -8.54 -2.86
CA TYR A 170 7.89 -8.68 -3.13
C TYR A 170 8.49 -7.41 -3.73
N LEU A 171 7.85 -6.85 -4.77
CA LEU A 171 8.33 -5.62 -5.39
C LEU A 171 8.24 -4.43 -4.43
N ALA A 172 7.15 -4.27 -3.68
CA ALA A 172 7.07 -3.25 -2.62
C ALA A 172 8.20 -3.37 -1.60
N PHE A 173 8.52 -4.60 -1.18
CA PHE A 173 9.62 -4.85 -0.25
C PHE A 173 10.99 -4.53 -0.86
N ALA A 174 11.22 -4.89 -2.12
CA ALA A 174 12.45 -4.55 -2.84
C ALA A 174 12.61 -3.04 -3.00
N LEU A 175 11.53 -2.32 -3.37
CA LEU A 175 11.51 -0.86 -3.46
C LEU A 175 11.79 -0.22 -2.11
N ALA A 176 11.14 -0.69 -1.03
CA ALA A 176 11.42 -0.20 0.32
C ALA A 176 12.90 -0.36 0.69
N LYS A 177 13.51 -1.50 0.33
CA LYS A 177 14.94 -1.74 0.56
C LYS A 177 15.85 -0.85 -0.28
N ALA A 178 15.51 -0.62 -1.54
CA ALA A 178 16.24 0.32 -2.39
C ALA A 178 16.18 1.74 -1.82
N LEU A 179 15.00 2.20 -1.38
CA LEU A 179 14.85 3.51 -0.73
C LEU A 179 15.58 3.58 0.62
N GLU A 180 15.63 2.48 1.38
CA GLU A 180 16.45 2.43 2.60
C GLU A 180 17.95 2.58 2.26
N ALA A 181 18.41 2.02 1.14
CA ALA A 181 19.81 2.09 0.70
C ALA A 181 20.23 3.48 0.21
N THR A 182 19.30 4.30 -0.32
CA THR A 182 19.61 5.69 -0.73
C THR A 182 19.73 6.66 0.45
N GLY A 183 19.43 6.22 1.68
CA GLY A 183 19.47 7.08 2.87
C GLY A 183 18.29 8.06 3.00
N VAL A 184 17.42 8.18 1.99
CA VAL A 184 16.26 9.10 2.04
C VAL A 184 15.30 8.79 3.19
N THR A 185 15.26 7.52 3.61
CA THR A 185 14.43 7.07 4.74
C THR A 185 14.91 7.57 6.10
N GLN A 186 16.13 8.10 6.21
CA GLN A 186 16.60 8.74 7.45
C GLN A 186 15.78 9.99 7.79
N LEU A 187 15.31 10.73 6.77
CA LEU A 187 14.40 11.87 6.93
C LEU A 187 13.03 11.46 7.52
N LEU A 188 12.67 10.17 7.38
CA LEU A 188 11.41 9.62 7.87
C LEU A 188 11.50 9.12 9.31
N ARG A 189 12.73 8.94 9.83
CA ARG A 189 12.95 8.47 11.19
C ARG A 189 13.00 9.65 12.16
N PRO A 190 12.38 9.56 13.35
CA PRO A 190 12.59 10.55 14.39
C PRO A 190 14.08 10.63 14.74
N VAL A 191 14.60 11.86 14.85
CA VAL A 191 15.96 12.16 15.33
C VAL A 191 16.25 11.33 16.59
N SER A 192 17.29 10.51 16.51
CA SER A 192 17.73 9.61 17.57
C SER A 192 18.66 10.36 18.53
N LYS A 193 18.87 9.84 19.74
CA LYS A 193 19.82 10.46 20.70
C LYS A 193 21.23 10.62 20.13
N ARG A 194 21.66 9.70 19.25
CA ARG A 194 22.95 9.76 18.57
C ARG A 194 23.09 10.97 17.64
N ASP A 195 21.98 11.46 17.09
CA ASP A 195 21.97 12.64 16.21
C ASP A 195 22.09 13.94 17.03
N TYR A 196 21.61 13.94 18.28
CA TYR A 196 21.86 15.03 19.24
C TYR A 196 23.29 15.01 19.75
N GLU A 197 23.81 13.83 20.10
CA GLU A 197 25.19 13.66 20.56
C GLU A 197 26.22 14.06 19.47
N ALA A 198 25.87 13.96 18.19
CA ALA A 198 26.71 14.43 17.09
C ALA A 198 26.78 15.96 16.94
N LEU A 199 25.84 16.71 17.51
CA LEU A 199 25.81 18.18 17.47
C LEU A 199 26.49 18.83 18.69
N ASP A 200 26.65 18.09 19.78
CA ASP A 200 27.30 18.56 21.02
C ASP A 200 28.85 18.39 20.98
N HIS A 201 29.42 17.99 19.84
CA HIS A 201 30.85 17.75 19.64
C HIS A 201 31.57 18.74 18.70
N ASP A 202 30.92 19.87 18.36
CA ASP A 202 31.56 21.04 17.73
C ASP A 202 31.92 22.12 18.77
#